data_AF-A0A1H6XFX0-F1
#
_entry.id   AF-A0A1H6XFX0-F1
#
_cell.length_a   1.000
_cell.length_b   1.000
_cell.length_c   1.000
_cell.angle_alpha   90.00
_cell.angle_beta   90.00
_cell.angle_gamma   90.00
#
_symmetry.space_group_name_H-M   'P 1'
#
loop_
_entity.id
_entity.type
_entity.pdbx_description
1 polymer ?
#
loop_
_entity_poly.entity_id
_entity_poly.type
_entity_poly.pdbx_seq_one_letter_code
_entity_poly.pdbx_strand_id
1 'polypeptide(L)'
;MKIIEKKPSVMGLNNDSYLHYLVLRYVYNSEDPKWESLKWLDTEEIAAETWIELHNIAKSDVENQGGSLKGYEFVNDELVIHEKINLNYWPRNWMWVIES
;
A
#
# COMPACT_ATOMS: atom_id res chain seq x y z
N MET A 1 26.80 22.46 -15.20
CA MET A 1 26.42 21.61 -14.07
C MET A 1 25.54 20.50 -14.63
N LYS A 2 25.95 19.22 -14.59
CA LYS A 2 25.07 18.12 -15.01
C LYS A 2 24.05 17.92 -13.90
N ILE A 3 22.76 18.09 -14.20
CA ILE A 3 21.69 17.65 -13.32
C ILE A 3 21.74 16.12 -13.35
N ILE A 4 22.17 15.52 -12.24
CA ILE A 4 22.03 14.08 -12.06
C ILE A 4 20.56 13.89 -11.70
N GLU A 5 19.72 13.58 -12.69
CA GLU A 5 18.36 13.14 -12.43
C GLU A 5 18.44 11.87 -11.58
N LYS A 6 18.02 11.98 -10.32
CA LYS A 6 17.95 10.85 -9.42
C LYS A 6 16.86 9.94 -9.97
N LYS A 7 17.24 8.77 -10.49
CA LYS A 7 16.26 7.79 -10.97
C LYS A 7 15.36 7.40 -9.78
N PRO A 8 14.04 7.42 -9.95
CA PRO A 8 13.13 7.03 -8.89
C PRO A 8 13.39 5.56 -8.52
N SER A 9 13.34 5.28 -7.23
CA SER A 9 13.36 3.90 -6.72
C SER A 9 11.95 3.35 -6.82
N VAL A 10 11.80 2.16 -7.42
CA VAL A 10 10.51 1.51 -7.64
C VAL A 10 10.49 0.17 -6.91
N MET A 11 9.45 -0.05 -6.11
CA MET A 11 9.19 -1.30 -5.40
C MET A 11 7.81 -1.82 -5.78
N GLY A 12 7.75 -3.00 -6.40
CA GLY A 12 6.51 -3.72 -6.72
C GLY A 12 6.23 -4.83 -5.70
N LEU A 13 5.01 -4.89 -5.21
CA LEU A 13 4.55 -5.83 -4.19
C LEU A 13 3.27 -6.50 -4.68
N ASN A 14 3.20 -7.83 -4.65
CA ASN A 14 1.92 -8.50 -4.79
C ASN A 14 1.01 -8.20 -3.58
N ASN A 15 -0.25 -8.61 -3.66
CA ASN A 15 -1.22 -8.34 -2.61
C ASN A 15 -0.74 -8.74 -1.21
N ASP A 16 -0.26 -9.96 -1.03
CA ASP A 16 0.09 -10.48 0.30
C ASP A 16 1.34 -9.81 0.87
N SER A 17 2.34 -9.55 0.01
CA SER A 17 3.54 -8.81 0.41
C SER A 17 3.21 -7.37 0.79
N TYR A 18 2.23 -6.76 0.13
CA TYR A 18 1.79 -5.42 0.45
C TYR A 18 1.02 -5.36 1.77
N LEU A 19 0.12 -6.31 2.03
CA LEU A 19 -0.54 -6.42 3.34
C LEU A 19 0.48 -6.58 4.47
N HIS A 20 1.47 -7.45 4.27
CA HIS A 20 2.55 -7.62 5.24
C HIS A 20 3.38 -6.33 5.44
N TYR A 21 3.69 -5.62 4.36
CA TYR A 21 4.35 -4.31 4.42
C TYR A 21 3.54 -3.30 5.26
N LEU A 22 2.22 -3.24 5.07
CA LEU A 22 1.36 -2.33 5.83
C LEU A 22 1.39 -2.64 7.32
N VAL A 23 1.27 -3.93 7.70
CA VAL A 23 1.32 -4.34 9.11
C VAL A 23 2.68 -4.01 9.73
N LEU A 24 3.78 -4.38 9.08
CA LEU A 24 5.12 -4.08 9.60
C LEU A 24 5.34 -2.57 9.78
N ARG A 25 4.96 -1.78 8.78
CA ARG A 25 5.26 -0.35 8.77
C ARG A 25 4.36 0.46 9.69
N TYR A 26 3.06 0.13 9.74
CA TYR A 26 2.04 0.98 10.36
C TYR A 26 1.37 0.38 11.59
N VAL A 27 1.48 -0.94 11.81
CA VAL A 27 0.89 -1.60 12.98
C VAL A 27 1.98 -1.91 14.01
N TYR A 28 3.01 -2.68 13.65
CA TYR A 28 4.04 -3.09 14.60
C TYR A 28 4.90 -1.93 15.11
N ASN A 29 5.18 -0.95 14.27
CA ASN A 29 5.98 0.23 14.63
C ASN A 29 5.14 1.40 15.17
N SER A 30 3.83 1.23 15.34
CA SER A 30 2.96 2.31 15.83
C SER A 30 2.80 2.29 17.35
N GLU A 31 2.78 3.48 17.92
CA GLU A 31 2.40 3.74 19.33
C GLU A 31 0.89 3.98 19.50
N ASP A 32 0.14 4.13 18.39
CA ASP A 32 -1.32 4.29 18.44
C ASP A 32 -2.01 3.03 18.99
N PRO A 33 -2.71 3.11 20.14
CA PRO A 33 -3.41 1.98 20.74
C PRO A 33 -4.47 1.36 19.81
N LYS A 34 -4.96 2.11 18.83
CA LYS A 34 -5.92 1.62 17.83
C LYS A 34 -5.42 0.37 17.11
N TRP A 35 -4.12 0.26 16.86
CA TRP A 35 -3.52 -0.83 16.10
C TRP A 35 -3.05 -1.99 16.97
N GLU A 36 -3.11 -1.85 18.29
CA GLU A 36 -2.57 -2.84 19.23
C GLU A 36 -3.22 -4.23 19.07
N SER A 37 -4.54 -4.26 18.85
CA SER A 37 -5.27 -5.52 18.63
C SER A 37 -4.88 -6.21 17.32
N LEU A 38 -4.49 -5.46 16.29
CA LEU A 38 -4.13 -6.02 14.99
C LEU A 38 -2.81 -6.79 15.00
N LYS A 39 -1.93 -6.53 15.98
CA LYS A 39 -0.62 -7.20 16.10
C LYS A 39 -0.73 -8.73 16.32
N TRP A 40 -1.91 -9.19 16.74
CA TRP A 40 -2.20 -10.57 17.12
C TRP A 40 -3.18 -11.28 16.17
N LEU A 41 -3.70 -10.57 15.17
CA LEU A 41 -4.65 -11.13 14.21
C LEU A 41 -3.93 -11.66 12.98
N ASP A 42 -4.45 -12.75 12.42
CA ASP A 42 -4.03 -13.17 11.09
C ASP A 42 -4.56 -12.17 10.05
N THR A 43 -3.85 -12.02 8.93
CA THR A 43 -4.22 -11.05 7.89
C THR A 43 -5.63 -11.25 7.32
N GLU A 44 -6.16 -12.47 7.39
CA GLU A 44 -7.51 -12.84 6.95
C GLU A 44 -8.61 -12.37 7.91
N GLU A 45 -8.27 -12.12 9.17
CA GLU A 45 -9.20 -11.66 10.21
C GLU A 45 -9.33 -10.13 10.26
N ILE A 46 -8.40 -9.42 9.62
CA ILE A 46 -8.41 -7.96 9.54
C ILE A 46 -9.46 -7.51 8.52
N ALA A 47 -10.36 -6.64 8.98
CA ALA A 47 -11.46 -6.12 8.16
C ALA A 47 -10.95 -5.31 6.95
N ALA A 48 -11.70 -5.34 5.85
CA ALA A 48 -11.33 -4.65 4.61
C ALA A 48 -11.18 -3.13 4.81
N GLU A 49 -12.04 -2.53 5.65
CA GLU A 49 -12.01 -1.12 5.98
C GLU A 49 -10.71 -0.74 6.69
N THR A 50 -10.20 -1.61 7.55
CA THR A 50 -8.91 -1.44 8.23
C THR A 50 -7.76 -1.45 7.25
N TRP A 51 -7.77 -2.36 6.27
CA TRP A 51 -6.75 -2.38 5.22
C TRP A 51 -6.77 -1.13 4.34
N ILE A 52 -7.97 -0.67 3.98
CA ILE A 52 -8.15 0.56 3.21
C ILE A 52 -7.63 1.77 3.98
N GLU A 53 -7.88 1.83 5.30
CA GLU A 53 -7.35 2.89 6.15
C GLU A 53 -5.81 2.87 6.20
N LEU A 54 -5.19 1.71 6.43
CA LEU A 54 -3.73 1.56 6.41
C LEU A 54 -3.13 1.94 5.06
N HIS A 55 -3.78 1.56 3.96
CA HIS A 55 -3.38 1.97 2.60
C HIS A 55 -3.43 3.49 2.43
N ASN A 56 -4.48 4.16 2.90
CA ASN A 56 -4.61 5.61 2.79
C ASN A 56 -3.51 6.35 3.57
N ILE A 57 -3.15 5.84 4.76
CA ILE A 57 -2.00 6.35 5.54
C ILE A 57 -0.71 6.16 4.73
N ALA A 58 -0.47 4.95 4.23
CA ALA A 58 0.72 4.65 3.43
C ALA A 58 0.85 5.51 2.17
N LYS A 59 -0.26 5.74 1.47
CA LYS A 59 -0.33 6.60 0.29
C LYS A 59 0.00 8.04 0.64
N SER A 60 -0.61 8.59 1.68
CA SER A 60 -0.32 9.94 2.18
C SER A 60 1.16 10.11 2.50
N ASP A 61 1.77 9.16 3.22
CA ASP A 61 3.20 9.20 3.56
C ASP A 61 4.11 9.22 2.34
N VAL A 62 3.85 8.34 1.36
CA VAL A 62 4.64 8.25 0.13
C VAL A 62 4.51 9.53 -0.69
N GLU A 63 3.28 10.05 -0.85
CA GLU A 63 3.01 11.27 -1.62
C GLU A 63 3.59 12.52 -0.94
N ASN A 64 3.56 12.61 0.39
CA ASN A 64 4.19 13.69 1.15
C ASN A 64 5.72 13.73 0.98
N GLN A 65 6.33 12.60 0.61
CA GLN A 65 7.77 12.51 0.30
C GLN A 65 8.08 12.76 -1.18
N GLY A 66 7.07 13.10 -2.00
CA GLY A 66 7.21 13.32 -3.44
C GLY A 66 7.16 12.04 -4.27
N GLY A 67 6.79 10.91 -3.67
CA GLY A 67 6.63 9.62 -4.33
C GLY A 67 5.21 9.37 -4.85
N SER A 68 4.96 8.15 -5.32
CA SER A 68 3.63 7.68 -5.69
C SER A 68 3.35 6.25 -5.20
N LEU A 69 2.11 5.97 -4.81
CA LEU A 69 1.65 4.63 -4.45
C LEU A 69 0.37 4.31 -5.23
N LYS A 70 0.45 3.29 -6.08
CA LYS A 70 -0.59 2.92 -7.04
C LYS A 70 -0.86 1.42 -7.04
N GLY A 71 -2.11 1.05 -7.29
CA GLY A 71 -2.52 -0.32 -7.58
C GLY A 71 -2.50 -0.60 -9.07
N TYR A 72 -2.16 -1.83 -9.45
CA TYR A 72 -2.15 -2.31 -10.82
C TYR A 72 -2.91 -3.63 -10.89
N GLU A 73 -3.80 -3.75 -11.87
CA GLU A 73 -4.64 -4.92 -12.07
C GLU A 73 -4.56 -5.35 -13.53
N PHE A 74 -4.49 -6.65 -13.79
CA PHE A 74 -4.51 -7.17 -15.15
C PHE A 74 -5.92 -7.67 -15.48
N VAL A 75 -6.63 -6.99 -16.38
CA VAL A 75 -8.03 -7.26 -16.74
C VAL A 75 -8.15 -7.29 -18.26
N ASN A 76 -8.74 -8.35 -18.82
CA ASN A 76 -8.94 -8.51 -20.27
C ASN A 76 -7.67 -8.26 -21.11
N ASP A 77 -6.54 -8.83 -20.67
CA ASP A 77 -5.22 -8.66 -21.28
C ASP A 77 -4.66 -7.22 -21.27
N GLU A 78 -5.26 -6.33 -20.47
CA GLU A 78 -4.84 -4.95 -20.27
C GLU A 78 -4.40 -4.68 -18.83
N LEU A 79 -3.35 -3.86 -18.69
CA LEU A 79 -2.88 -3.38 -17.40
C LEU A 79 -3.66 -2.11 -17.01
N VAL A 80 -4.51 -2.21 -16.00
CA VAL A 80 -5.30 -1.12 -15.44
C VAL A 80 -4.57 -0.54 -14.24
N ILE A 81 -4.48 0.79 -14.17
CA ILE A 81 -3.83 1.54 -13.08
C ILE A 81 -4.90 2.15 -12.17
N HIS A 82 -4.75 1.95 -10.87
CA HIS A 82 -5.66 2.43 -9.85
C HIS A 82 -4.94 3.39 -8.90
N GLU A 83 -5.29 4.67 -8.98
CA GLU A 83 -4.70 5.72 -8.13
C GLU A 83 -5.25 5.72 -6.69
N LYS A 84 -6.43 5.12 -6.48
CA LYS A 84 -7.09 5.01 -5.16
C LYS A 84 -8.05 3.83 -5.13
N ILE A 85 -8.31 3.30 -3.93
CA ILE A 85 -9.33 2.28 -3.72
C ILE A 85 -10.71 2.97 -3.66
N ASN A 86 -11.51 2.86 -4.72
CA ASN A 86 -12.91 3.34 -4.74
C ASN A 86 -13.92 2.23 -4.44
N LEU A 87 -13.45 1.13 -3.84
CA LEU A 87 -14.23 -0.07 -3.55
C LEU A 87 -14.56 -0.10 -2.06
N ASN A 88 -15.66 -0.76 -1.70
CA ASN A 88 -16.00 -1.06 -0.31
C ASN A 88 -15.38 -2.38 0.18
N TYR A 89 -14.40 -2.93 -0.56
CA TYR A 89 -13.68 -4.14 -0.24
C TYR A 89 -12.21 -4.01 -0.63
N TRP A 90 -11.38 -4.87 -0.07
CA TRP A 90 -9.95 -4.92 -0.38
C TRP A 90 -9.69 -5.61 -1.74
N PRO A 91 -9.00 -4.96 -2.70
CA PRO A 91 -8.77 -5.53 -4.02
C PRO A 91 -7.62 -6.56 -4.00
N ARG A 92 -7.96 -7.83 -3.78
CA ARG A 92 -6.98 -8.94 -3.66
C ARG A 92 -6.16 -9.23 -4.92
N ASN A 93 -6.63 -8.81 -6.08
CA ASN A 93 -5.97 -9.08 -7.37
C ASN A 93 -5.01 -7.97 -7.81
N TRP A 94 -4.79 -6.96 -6.97
CA TRP A 94 -3.90 -5.85 -7.31
C TRP A 94 -2.45 -6.13 -6.93
N MET A 95 -1.54 -5.63 -7.76
CA MET A 95 -0.14 -5.42 -7.45
C MET A 95 0.07 -3.96 -7.06
N TRP A 96 0.81 -3.71 -6.00
CA TRP A 96 1.04 -2.39 -5.45
C TRP A 96 2.45 -1.92 -5.80
N VAL A 97 2.56 -0.70 -6.32
CA VAL A 97 3.84 -0.11 -6.71
C VAL A 97 4.06 1.16 -5.90
N ILE A 98 5.19 1.22 -5.21
CA ILE A 98 5.70 2.40 -4.51
C ILE A 98 6.86 2.97 -5.35
N GLU A 99 6.77 4.25 -5.68
CA GLU A 99 7.79 5.04 -6.35
C GLU A 99 8.26 6.15 -5.40
N SER A 100 9.57 6.37 -5.26
CA SER A 100 10.19 7.35 -4.35
C SER A 100 11.43 8.01 -4.95
#